data_AF-A0A2V6SNW9-F1
#
_entry.id   AF-A0A2V6SNW9-F1
#
_cell.length_a   1.000
_cell.length_b   1.000
_cell.length_c   1.000
_cell.angle_alpha   90.00
_cell.angle_beta   90.00
_cell.angle_gamma   90.00
#
_symmetry.space_group_name_H-M   'P 1'
#
loop_
_entity.id
_entity.type
_entity.pdbx_description
1 polymer ?
#
loop_
_entity_poly.entity_id
_entity_poly.type
_entity_poly.pdbx_seq_one_letter_code
_entity_poly.pdbx_strand_id
1 'polypeptide(L)'
;MRRHLTLNGLEGVVVCDVAVSDATGTLKMAEGDSPSEFHADAGGSVEVRAVTLDDWLSESGAPPPDVVKIDVEGSDDAVLRGGARSFAKYRPSIYLALHGERQRRACRDLLASWGYVVTSLEPGLVPDLSSEWLAEPLG
;
A
#
# COMPACT_ATOMS: atom_id res chain seq x y z
N MET A 1 2.23 0.22 17.23
CA MET A 1 1.73 1.47 16.61
C MET A 1 1.13 2.48 17.59
N ARG A 2 0.10 2.15 18.40
CA ARG A 2 -0.54 3.09 19.35
C ARG A 2 0.45 3.80 20.32
N ARG A 3 1.47 3.07 20.79
CA ARG A 3 2.56 3.64 21.61
C ARG A 3 3.38 4.72 20.91
N HIS A 4 3.62 4.60 19.61
CA HIS A 4 4.36 5.62 18.84
C HIS A 4 3.54 6.90 18.67
N LEU A 5 2.21 6.80 18.52
CA LEU A 5 1.35 7.98 18.45
C LEU A 5 1.38 8.78 19.75
N THR A 6 1.32 8.10 20.90
CA THR A 6 1.42 8.74 22.22
C THR A 6 2.79 9.41 22.41
N LEU A 7 3.88 8.78 21.95
CA LEU A 7 5.22 9.34 22.08
C LEU A 7 5.44 10.58 21.19
N ASN A 8 4.80 10.63 20.02
CA ASN A 8 4.97 11.73 19.07
C ASN A 8 3.91 12.84 19.20
N GLY A 9 2.93 12.70 20.11
CA GLY A 9 1.89 13.72 20.34
C GLY A 9 1.04 14.03 19.11
N LEU A 10 0.87 13.05 18.21
CA LEU A 10 0.14 13.24 16.96
C LEU A 10 -1.37 13.17 17.20
N GLU A 11 -2.05 14.28 16.91
CA GLU A 11 -3.51 14.35 16.85
C GLU A 11 -3.99 14.09 15.41
N GLY A 12 -5.23 13.61 15.24
CA GLY A 12 -5.80 13.35 13.91
C GLY A 12 -5.39 12.02 13.26
N VAL A 13 -4.79 11.09 14.00
CA VAL A 13 -4.42 9.76 13.49
C VAL A 13 -5.48 8.72 13.86
N VAL A 14 -6.00 8.04 12.84
CA VAL A 14 -6.89 6.88 13.02
C VAL A 14 -6.13 5.61 12.69
N VAL A 15 -6.09 4.69 13.64
CA VAL A 15 -5.51 3.36 13.46
C VAL A 15 -6.60 2.37 13.14
N CYS A 16 -6.51 1.72 11.98
CA CYS A 16 -7.43 0.66 11.57
C CYS A 16 -6.71 -0.70 11.68
N ASP A 17 -7.22 -1.59 12.52
CA ASP A 17 -6.69 -2.94 12.69
C ASP A 17 -7.23 -3.88 11.58
N VAL A 18 -6.90 -3.57 10.32
CA VAL A 18 -7.26 -4.34 9.11
C VAL A 18 -6.11 -4.37 8.12
N ALA A 19 -6.03 -5.42 7.31
CA ALA A 19 -5.17 -5.45 6.13
C ALA A 19 -5.88 -4.82 4.92
N VAL A 20 -5.13 -4.17 4.04
CA VAL A 20 -5.63 -3.72 2.74
C VAL A 20 -5.20 -4.73 1.67
N SER A 21 -6.15 -5.21 0.88
CA SER A 21 -5.93 -6.18 -0.22
C SER A 21 -6.82 -5.83 -1.41
N ASP A 22 -6.75 -6.65 -2.46
CA ASP A 22 -7.62 -6.63 -3.64
C ASP A 22 -9.03 -7.19 -3.42
N ALA A 23 -9.30 -7.80 -2.25
CA ALA A 23 -10.61 -8.29 -1.87
C ALA A 23 -10.86 -8.17 -0.35
N THR A 24 -12.13 -7.98 0.01
CA THR A 24 -12.60 -8.00 1.40
C THR A 24 -12.78 -9.45 1.87
N GLY A 25 -12.37 -9.76 3.10
CA GLY A 25 -12.51 -11.10 3.67
C GLY A 25 -11.55 -11.36 4.83
N THR A 26 -11.09 -12.60 4.93
CA THR A 26 -10.05 -13.01 5.87
C THR A 26 -8.78 -13.33 5.09
N LEU A 27 -7.68 -12.68 5.46
CA LEU A 27 -6.34 -12.97 4.96
C LEU A 27 -5.57 -13.74 6.01
N LYS A 28 -4.79 -14.74 5.58
CA LYS A 28 -3.84 -15.44 6.42
C LYS A 28 -2.45 -14.85 6.22
N MET A 29 -1.70 -14.71 7.31
CA MET A 29 -0.36 -14.15 7.32
C MET A 29 0.60 -15.09 8.05
N ALA A 30 1.83 -15.14 7.55
CA ALA A 30 2.95 -15.82 8.18
C ALA A 30 4.00 -14.78 8.63
N GLU A 31 4.75 -15.13 9.68
CA GLU A 31 5.92 -14.35 10.11
C GLU A 31 6.99 -14.34 9.02
N GLY A 32 7.64 -13.20 8.83
CA GLY A 32 8.79 -13.04 7.95
C GLY A 32 10.10 -13.43 8.64
N ASP A 33 11.21 -12.90 8.12
CA ASP A 33 12.54 -13.19 8.66
C ASP A 33 12.78 -12.46 10.00
N SER A 34 12.02 -11.40 10.27
CA SER A 34 12.04 -10.67 11.55
C SER A 34 10.69 -10.75 12.30
N PRO A 35 10.68 -10.65 13.65
CA PRO A 35 9.45 -10.74 14.46
C PRO A 35 8.41 -9.64 14.21
N SER A 36 8.78 -8.61 13.44
CA SER A 36 7.91 -7.50 13.06
C SER A 36 7.41 -7.58 11.62
N GLU A 37 7.92 -8.53 10.84
CA GLU A 37 7.53 -8.74 9.46
C GLU A 37 6.43 -9.79 9.37
N PHE A 38 5.40 -9.47 8.60
CA PHE A 38 4.36 -10.41 8.23
C PHE A 38 4.04 -10.23 6.75
N HIS A 39 3.83 -11.35 6.07
CA HIS A 39 3.42 -11.36 4.67
C HIS A 39 2.18 -12.23 4.48
N ALA A 40 1.42 -11.97 3.42
CA ALA A 40 0.26 -12.78 3.06
C ALA A 40 0.69 -14.20 2.68
N ASP A 41 0.16 -15.20 3.39
CA ASP A 41 0.42 -16.62 3.14
C ASP A 41 -0.82 -17.45 3.54
N ALA A 42 -1.36 -18.24 2.61
CA ALA A 42 -2.51 -19.12 2.87
C ALA A 42 -2.22 -20.22 3.92
N GLY A 43 -0.95 -20.60 4.09
CA GLY A 43 -0.47 -21.51 5.14
C GLY A 43 -0.19 -20.81 6.47
N GLY A 44 -0.30 -19.48 6.52
CA GLY A 44 -0.08 -18.67 7.72
C GLY A 44 -1.03 -19.02 8.87
N SER A 45 -0.56 -18.82 10.09
CA SER A 45 -1.30 -19.10 11.33
C SER A 45 -2.06 -17.90 11.88
N VAL A 46 -1.76 -16.69 11.39
CA VAL A 46 -2.41 -15.45 11.84
C VAL A 46 -3.50 -15.08 10.84
N GLU A 47 -4.74 -14.99 11.32
CA GLU A 47 -5.88 -14.51 10.53
C GLU A 47 -6.14 -13.03 10.82
N VAL A 48 -6.24 -12.24 9.75
CA VAL A 48 -6.59 -10.82 9.83
C VAL A 48 -7.77 -10.50 8.93
N ARG A 49 -8.61 -9.56 9.35
CA ARG A 49 -9.63 -8.99 8.48
C ARG A 49 -8.94 -8.19 7.38
N ALA A 50 -9.28 -8.48 6.13
CA ALA A 50 -8.86 -7.74 4.96
C ALA A 50 -10.03 -6.93 4.38
N VAL A 51 -9.72 -5.75 3.85
CA VAL A 51 -10.64 -4.86 3.12
C VAL A 51 -9.98 -4.38 1.85
N THR A 52 -10.77 -3.92 0.87
CA THR A 52 -10.24 -3.09 -0.21
C THR A 52 -10.12 -1.64 0.24
N LEU A 53 -9.18 -0.89 -0.32
CA LEU A 53 -9.05 0.55 -0.03
C LEU A 53 -10.31 1.30 -0.50
N ASP A 54 -10.86 0.93 -1.65
CA ASP A 54 -12.06 1.53 -2.19
C ASP A 54 -13.27 1.35 -1.26
N ASP A 55 -13.49 0.13 -0.74
CA ASP A 55 -14.61 -0.13 0.17
C ASP A 55 -14.40 0.61 1.50
N TRP A 56 -13.18 0.58 2.03
CA TRP A 56 -12.86 1.29 3.27
C TRP A 56 -13.08 2.81 3.16
N LEU A 57 -12.66 3.44 2.06
CA LEU A 57 -12.90 4.87 1.82
C LEU A 57 -14.40 5.17 1.68
N SER A 58 -15.16 4.29 1.00
CA SER A 58 -16.60 4.46 0.84
C SER A 58 -17.38 4.32 2.15
N GLU A 59 -16.96 3.42 3.04
CA GLU A 59 -17.67 3.11 4.29
C GLU A 59 -17.27 4.02 5.45
N SER A 60 -15.99 4.42 5.52
CA SER A 60 -15.47 5.21 6.64
C SER A 60 -15.91 6.67 6.63
N GLY A 61 -16.31 7.20 5.46
CA GLY A 61 -16.55 8.63 5.27
C GLY A 61 -15.28 9.48 5.36
N ALA A 62 -14.10 8.85 5.31
CA ALA A 62 -12.82 9.55 5.28
C ALA A 62 -12.70 10.42 4.02
N PRO A 63 -12.04 11.59 4.10
CA PRO A 63 -11.78 12.39 2.91
C PRO A 63 -10.88 11.62 1.94
N PRO A 64 -10.97 11.91 0.63
CA PRO A 64 -10.01 11.41 -0.34
C PRO A 64 -8.57 11.75 0.09
N PRO A 65 -7.60 10.82 -0.04
CA PRO A 65 -6.22 11.11 0.30
C PRO A 65 -5.59 12.02 -0.77
N ASP A 66 -4.75 12.96 -0.34
CA ASP A 66 -3.82 13.68 -1.23
C ASP A 66 -2.53 12.87 -1.46
N VAL A 67 -2.14 12.08 -0.46
CA VAL A 67 -0.93 11.26 -0.46
C VAL A 67 -1.23 9.89 0.15
N VAL A 68 -0.68 8.84 -0.45
CA VAL A 68 -0.75 7.46 0.06
C VAL A 68 0.66 6.88 0.16
N LYS A 69 1.00 6.27 1.30
CA LYS A 69 2.19 5.44 1.44
C LYS A 69 1.76 3.97 1.45
N ILE A 70 2.37 3.16 0.59
CA ILE A 70 2.19 1.71 0.51
C ILE A 70 3.53 1.07 0.82
N ASP A 71 3.56 0.33 1.90
CA ASP A 71 4.75 -0.33 2.43
C ASP A 71 4.25 -1.63 3.04
N VAL A 72 3.95 -2.56 2.14
CA VAL A 72 3.41 -3.88 2.47
C VAL A 72 4.35 -4.92 1.89
N GLU A 73 4.83 -5.83 2.73
CA GLU A 73 5.84 -6.83 2.39
C GLU A 73 5.36 -7.75 1.24
N GLY A 74 5.62 -7.32 0.00
CA GLY A 74 5.41 -8.09 -1.23
C GLY A 74 3.97 -8.14 -1.79
N SER A 75 3.02 -7.38 -1.22
CA SER A 75 1.60 -7.36 -1.62
C SER A 75 1.10 -6.00 -2.14
N ASP A 76 2.01 -5.14 -2.58
CA ASP A 76 1.72 -3.76 -2.97
C ASP A 76 0.73 -3.68 -4.15
N ASP A 77 0.83 -4.61 -5.10
CA ASP A 77 -0.08 -4.66 -6.24
C ASP A 77 -1.51 -5.04 -5.84
N ALA A 78 -1.70 -5.82 -4.77
CA ALA A 78 -3.02 -6.12 -4.22
C ALA A 78 -3.66 -4.86 -3.60
N VAL A 79 -2.87 -4.06 -2.87
CA VAL A 79 -3.32 -2.76 -2.34
C VAL A 79 -3.73 -1.83 -3.49
N LEU A 80 -2.89 -1.72 -4.54
CA LEU A 80 -3.20 -0.91 -5.72
C LEU A 80 -4.51 -1.37 -6.38
N ARG A 81 -4.69 -2.68 -6.59
CA ARG A 81 -5.93 -3.25 -7.18
C ARG A 81 -7.15 -2.96 -6.31
N GLY A 82 -7.04 -3.10 -4.99
CA GLY A 82 -8.10 -2.79 -4.04
C GLY A 82 -8.46 -1.30 -3.95
N GLY A 83 -7.57 -0.42 -4.40
CA GLY A 83 -7.80 1.02 -4.47
C GLY A 83 -8.00 1.57 -5.88
N ALA A 84 -8.17 0.71 -6.89
CA ALA A 84 -8.10 1.12 -8.28
C ALA A 84 -9.06 2.27 -8.64
N ARG A 85 -10.30 2.25 -8.11
CA ARG A 85 -11.26 3.34 -8.38
C ARG A 85 -10.82 4.62 -7.70
N SER A 86 -10.33 4.54 -6.47
CA SER A 86 -9.88 5.70 -5.69
C SER A 86 -8.63 6.33 -6.28
N PHE A 87 -7.63 5.53 -6.67
CA PHE A 87 -6.42 6.04 -7.32
C PHE A 87 -6.72 6.68 -8.66
N ALA A 88 -7.57 6.05 -9.49
CA ALA A 88 -7.96 6.63 -10.77
C ALA A 88 -8.79 7.93 -10.61
N LYS A 89 -9.66 8.00 -9.60
CA LYS A 89 -10.58 9.13 -9.37
C LYS A 89 -9.92 10.32 -8.67
N TYR A 90 -9.21 10.06 -7.57
CA TYR A 90 -8.69 11.11 -6.68
C TYR A 90 -7.25 11.49 -6.99
N ARG A 91 -6.53 10.62 -7.70
CA ARG A 91 -5.18 10.88 -8.20
C ARG A 91 -4.18 11.35 -7.12
N PRO A 92 -4.06 10.70 -5.94
CA PRO A 92 -3.07 11.07 -4.93
C PRO A 92 -1.65 10.82 -5.42
N SER A 93 -0.65 11.47 -4.83
CA SER A 93 0.75 11.02 -4.93
C SER A 93 0.93 9.73 -4.12
N ILE A 94 1.68 8.75 -4.65
CA ILE A 94 1.82 7.43 -4.02
C ILE A 94 3.31 7.14 -3.78
N TYR A 95 3.66 6.88 -2.53
CA TYR A 95 4.97 6.35 -2.13
C TYR A 95 4.89 4.83 -2.04
N LEU A 96 5.75 4.09 -2.73
CA LEU A 96 5.78 2.62 -2.68
C LEU A 96 7.14 2.09 -2.25
N ALA A 97 7.15 1.18 -1.27
CA ALA A 97 8.30 0.36 -0.88
C ALA A 97 8.13 -1.06 -1.43
N LEU A 98 8.84 -1.37 -2.51
CA LEU A 98 8.60 -2.53 -3.35
C LEU A 98 9.62 -3.64 -3.14
N HIS A 99 9.09 -4.85 -2.96
CA HIS A 99 9.86 -6.05 -2.61
C HIS A 99 10.01 -6.99 -3.81
N GLY A 100 10.90 -6.61 -4.74
CA GLY A 100 11.33 -7.46 -5.84
C GLY A 100 10.71 -7.13 -7.20
N GLU A 101 11.16 -7.87 -8.22
CA GLU A 101 10.94 -7.53 -9.62
C GLU A 101 9.49 -7.77 -10.10
N ARG A 102 8.83 -8.82 -9.57
CA ARG A 102 7.43 -9.12 -9.92
C ARG A 102 6.51 -7.97 -9.51
N GLN A 103 6.68 -7.49 -8.28
CA GLN A 103 5.91 -6.41 -7.69
C GLN A 103 6.14 -5.10 -8.43
N ARG A 104 7.42 -4.76 -8.72
CA ARG A 104 7.75 -3.60 -9.56
C ARG A 104 6.99 -3.58 -10.88
N ARG A 105 7.05 -4.68 -11.64
CA ARG A 105 6.33 -4.75 -12.93
C ARG A 105 4.82 -4.62 -12.77
N ALA A 106 4.22 -5.38 -11.85
CA ALA A 106 2.78 -5.33 -11.62
C ALA A 106 2.30 -3.93 -11.19
N CYS A 107 3.02 -3.27 -10.27
CA CYS A 107 2.70 -1.92 -9.82
C CYS A 107 2.89 -0.90 -10.95
N ARG A 108 3.99 -0.99 -11.72
CA ARG A 108 4.24 -0.12 -12.87
C ARG A 108 3.09 -0.19 -13.88
N ASP A 109 2.65 -1.39 -14.24
CA ASP A 109 1.60 -1.58 -15.24
C ASP A 109 0.26 -0.97 -14.78
N LEU A 110 -0.12 -1.19 -13.52
CA LEU A 110 -1.32 -0.61 -12.92
C LEU A 110 -1.25 0.93 -12.91
N LEU A 111 -0.16 1.48 -12.36
CA LEU A 111 0.05 2.93 -12.25
C LEU A 111 0.06 3.58 -13.64
N ALA A 112 0.78 3.01 -14.60
CA ALA A 112 0.80 3.50 -15.97
C ALA A 112 -0.59 3.50 -16.62
N SER A 113 -1.41 2.46 -16.36
CA SER A 113 -2.78 2.38 -16.87
C SER A 113 -3.70 3.48 -16.32
N TRP A 114 -3.36 4.06 -15.17
CA TRP A 114 -4.07 5.18 -14.56
C TRP A 114 -3.41 6.54 -14.85
N GLY A 115 -2.41 6.57 -15.73
CA GLY A 115 -1.70 7.78 -16.12
C GLY A 115 -0.84 8.33 -15.00
N TYR A 116 -0.14 7.47 -14.27
CA TYR A 116 0.90 7.86 -13.33
C TYR A 116 2.30 7.74 -13.95
N VAL A 117 3.20 8.61 -13.52
CA VAL A 117 4.64 8.53 -13.78
C VAL A 117 5.34 8.11 -12.50
N VAL A 118 6.29 7.20 -12.62
CA VAL A 118 7.08 6.67 -11.51
C VAL A 118 8.49 7.23 -11.56
N THR A 119 8.96 7.73 -10.43
CA THR A 119 10.34 8.16 -10.19
C THR A 119 10.94 7.33 -9.05
N SER A 120 12.25 7.07 -9.14
CA SER A 120 12.98 6.45 -8.04
C SER A 120 13.29 7.49 -6.97
N LEU A 121 13.13 7.11 -5.70
CA LEU A 121 13.56 7.90 -4.56
C LEU A 121 15.00 7.56 -4.12
N GLU A 122 15.60 6.53 -4.72
CA GLU A 122 16.95 6.09 -4.41
C GLU A 122 17.97 6.79 -5.33
N PRO A 123 18.94 7.53 -4.76
CA PRO A 123 19.89 8.31 -5.54
C PRO A 123 20.67 7.45 -6.55
N GLY A 124 20.61 7.83 -7.83
CA GLY A 124 21.35 7.19 -8.90
C GLY A 124 20.73 5.90 -9.43
N LEU A 125 19.58 5.47 -8.91
CA LEU A 125 18.85 4.32 -9.44
C LEU A 125 17.71 4.77 -10.36
N VAL A 126 17.50 4.00 -11.42
CA VAL A 126 16.29 4.10 -12.23
C VAL A 126 15.16 3.30 -11.56
N PRO A 127 13.88 3.63 -11.82
CA PRO A 127 12.75 2.92 -11.23
C PRO A 127 12.86 1.39 -11.30
N ASP A 128 13.26 0.82 -12.43
CA ASP A 128 13.37 -0.64 -12.61
C ASP A 128 14.39 -1.32 -11.69
N LEU A 129 15.34 -0.57 -11.14
CA LEU A 129 16.38 -1.08 -10.24
C LEU A 129 16.18 -0.66 -8.78
N SER A 130 15.14 0.13 -8.48
CA SER A 130 14.91 0.68 -7.15
C SER A 130 13.80 -0.03 -6.39
N SER A 131 13.85 0.01 -5.06
CA SER A 131 12.79 -0.45 -4.16
C SER A 131 11.89 0.69 -3.70
N GLU A 132 12.33 1.95 -3.74
CA GLU A 132 11.54 3.09 -3.28
C GLU A 132 11.08 3.96 -4.45
N TRP A 133 9.76 4.04 -4.65
CA TRP A 133 9.15 4.79 -5.73
C TRP A 133 8.28 5.94 -5.24
N LEU A 134 8.30 7.04 -5.97
CA LEU A 134 7.25 8.06 -5.96
C LEU A 134 6.49 7.99 -7.29
N ALA A 135 5.19 7.75 -7.21
CA ALA A 135 4.28 7.78 -8.34
C ALA A 135 3.39 9.03 -8.27
N GLU A 136 3.38 9.82 -9.34
CA GLU A 136 2.60 11.05 -9.46
C GLU A 136 1.68 11.01 -10.69
N PRO A 137 0.45 11.54 -10.59
CA PRO A 137 -0.45 11.61 -11.72
C PRO A 137 0.07 12.55 -12.81
N LEU A 138 -0.07 12.14 -14.08
CA LEU A 138 0.01 13.08 -15.21
C LEU A 138 -1.15 14.08 -15.11
N GLY A 139 -0.83 15.36 -15.28
CA GLY A 139 -1.80 16.47 -15.25
C GLY A 139 -2.74 16.49 -16.45
#